data_AF-A0A3P7LQE5-F1
#
_entry.id   AF-A0A3P7LQE5-F1
#
_cell.length_a   1.000
_cell.length_b   1.000
_cell.length_c   1.000
_cell.angle_alpha   90.00
_cell.angle_beta   90.00
_cell.angle_gamma   90.00
#
_symmetry.space_group_name_H-M   'P 1'
#
loop_
_entity.id
_entity.type
_entity.pdbx_description
1 polymer ?
#
loop_
_entity_poly.entity_id
_entity_poly.type
_entity_poly.pdbx_seq_one_letter_code
_entity_poly.pdbx_strand_id
1 'polypeptide(L)'
;MILMSFSNYLFIFDVFICRFQDEPSQNIKLNVWMIQKWKDEYLTWDPRDYGMINSTIIPFKYLWIPDTYLYNSVKMSRDETERYMNIQVESQHWKGENGSQLSFLYPAIYTITCRLNIRFFPYDRQNCTLTISSWTNSKSALDYYADPEVNLASFIPNEEWDVKSFKIFRHEVF
;
A
#
# COMPACT_ATOMS: atom_id res chain seq x y z
N MET A 1 -17.58 -19.56 -14.00
CA MET A 1 -16.39 -18.92 -14.60
C MET A 1 -16.70 -17.43 -14.64
N ILE A 2 -16.27 -16.68 -13.62
CA ILE A 2 -16.50 -15.22 -13.58
C ILE A 2 -15.36 -14.61 -14.38
N LEU A 3 -15.67 -14.11 -15.57
CA LEU A 3 -14.78 -13.29 -16.36
C LEU A 3 -14.63 -11.95 -15.64
N MET A 4 -13.58 -11.80 -14.83
CA MET A 4 -13.13 -10.48 -14.40
C MET A 4 -12.45 -9.84 -15.60
N SER A 5 -13.13 -8.92 -16.28
CA SER A 5 -12.51 -8.11 -17.31
C SER A 5 -11.66 -7.06 -16.59
N PHE A 6 -10.36 -7.10 -16.85
CA PHE A 6 -9.36 -6.22 -16.23
C PHE A 6 -9.45 -4.84 -16.89
N SER A 7 -10.27 -3.97 -16.33
CA SER A 7 -10.12 -2.54 -16.58
C SER A 7 -8.97 -2.02 -15.71
N ASN A 8 -8.13 -1.15 -16.27
CA ASN A 8 -6.89 -0.68 -15.65
C ASN A 8 -7.14 -0.14 -14.24
N TYR A 9 -6.76 -0.90 -13.21
CA TYR A 9 -6.82 -0.44 -11.84
C TYR A 9 -5.68 0.55 -11.60
N LEU A 10 -6.01 1.84 -11.47
CA LEU A 10 -5.09 2.86 -10.98
C LEU A 10 -4.89 2.65 -9.48
N PHE A 11 -3.76 2.05 -9.09
CA PHE A 11 -3.40 1.93 -7.69
C PHE A 11 -2.60 3.14 -7.25
N ILE A 12 -3.16 3.97 -6.36
CA ILE A 12 -2.39 5.01 -5.65
C ILE A 12 -2.03 4.46 -4.29
N PHE A 13 -0.74 4.43 -3.97
CA PHE A 13 -0.26 4.03 -2.66
C PHE A 13 0.46 5.16 -1.92
N ASP A 14 0.03 5.36 -0.67
CA ASP A 14 0.68 6.24 0.30
C ASP A 14 1.26 5.37 1.41
N VAL A 15 2.48 5.68 1.84
CA VAL A 15 3.15 5.02 2.96
C VAL A 15 3.37 6.03 4.06
N PHE A 16 2.76 5.80 5.22
CA PHE A 16 3.06 6.58 6.43
C PHE A 16 3.95 5.74 7.31
N ILE A 17 5.18 6.18 7.55
CA ILE A 17 6.09 5.45 8.45
C ILE A 17 5.90 6.02 9.84
N CYS A 18 5.56 5.18 10.80
CA CYS A 18 5.38 5.54 12.19
C CYS A 18 6.64 5.30 13.02
N ARG A 19 7.41 4.23 12.74
CA ARG A 19 8.60 3.88 13.53
C ARG A 19 9.58 3.06 12.71
N PHE A 20 10.87 3.32 12.93
CA PHE A 20 12.00 2.54 12.43
C PHE A 20 12.71 1.85 13.60
N GLN A 21 13.00 0.56 13.48
CA GLN A 21 13.78 -0.19 14.47
C GLN A 21 14.77 -1.12 13.76
N ASP A 22 16.05 -1.02 14.11
CA ASP A 22 17.07 -1.95 13.65
C ASP A 22 17.13 -3.19 14.55
N GLU A 23 17.33 -4.35 13.93
CA GLU A 23 17.57 -5.61 14.63
C GLU A 23 19.01 -6.07 14.37
N PRO A 24 19.67 -6.73 15.36
CA PRO A 24 21.06 -7.17 15.23
C PRO A 24 21.33 -8.09 14.03
N SER A 25 20.28 -8.61 13.39
CA SER A 25 20.32 -9.43 12.18
C SER A 25 20.31 -8.65 10.85
N GLN A 26 20.65 -7.35 10.83
CA GLN A 26 20.61 -6.49 9.63
C GLN A 26 19.21 -6.39 8.98
N ASN A 27 18.17 -6.39 9.83
CA ASN A 27 16.79 -6.27 9.39
C ASN A 27 16.19 -4.99 9.96
N ILE A 28 15.36 -4.35 9.16
CA ILE A 28 14.68 -3.13 9.56
C ILE A 28 13.21 -3.45 9.74
N LYS A 29 12.68 -3.10 10.90
CA LYS A 29 11.25 -3.11 11.20
C LYS A 29 10.65 -1.74 10.96
N LEU A 30 9.63 -1.70 10.11
CA LEU A 30 8.86 -0.52 9.77
C LEU A 30 7.41 -0.73 10.22
N ASN A 31 6.91 0.20 11.05
CA ASN A 31 5.47 0.31 11.29
C ASN A 31 4.91 1.29 10.27
N VAL A 32 4.05 0.83 9.37
CA VAL A 32 3.52 1.63 8.27
C VAL A 32 2.00 1.61 8.20
N TRP A 33 1.40 2.71 7.74
CA TRP A 33 0.04 2.70 7.21
C TRP A 33 0.09 2.68 5.70
N MET A 34 -0.51 1.66 5.12
CA MET A 34 -0.64 1.48 3.69
C MET A 34 -2.01 2.00 3.26
N ILE A 35 -2.01 2.94 2.32
CA ILE A 35 -3.22 3.36 1.61
C ILE A 35 -3.18 2.73 0.24
N GLN A 36 -4.27 2.10 -0.18
CA GLN A 36 -4.47 1.64 -1.55
C GLN A 36 -5.80 2.18 -2.04
N LYS A 37 -5.78 2.84 -3.19
CA LYS A 37 -6.98 3.35 -3.85
C LYS A 37 -7.08 2.74 -5.24
N TRP A 38 -8.24 2.22 -5.61
CA TRP A 38 -8.53 1.72 -6.97
C TRP A 38 -10.01 1.92 -7.31
N LYS A 39 -10.33 1.81 -8.60
CA LYS A 39 -11.71 1.89 -9.10
C LYS A 39 -12.22 0.50 -9.44
N ASP A 40 -13.41 0.15 -8.95
CA ASP A 40 -14.13 -1.06 -9.35
C ASP A 40 -15.33 -0.66 -10.21
N GLU A 41 -15.30 -1.04 -11.49
CA GLU A 41 -16.35 -0.70 -12.46
C GLU A 41 -17.64 -1.50 -12.28
N TYR A 42 -17.54 -2.69 -11.68
CA TYR A 42 -18.68 -3.58 -11.46
C TYR A 42 -19.48 -3.17 -10.23
N LEU A 43 -18.82 -2.53 -9.25
CA LEU A 43 -19.46 -2.03 -8.05
C LEU A 43 -20.05 -0.64 -8.32
N THR A 44 -21.23 -0.59 -8.93
CA THR A 44 -21.94 0.65 -9.24
C THR A 44 -23.32 0.67 -8.61
N TRP A 45 -23.74 1.83 -8.09
CA TRP A 45 -25.10 2.06 -7.63
C TRP A 45 -25.48 3.53 -7.75
N ASP A 46 -26.77 3.79 -7.97
CA ASP A 46 -27.35 5.12 -7.90
C ASP A 46 -27.71 5.43 -6.45
N PRO A 47 -27.10 6.45 -5.81
CA PRO A 47 -27.41 6.79 -4.43
C PRO A 47 -28.90 7.08 -4.18
N ARG A 48 -29.66 7.53 -5.19
CA ARG A 48 -31.10 7.81 -5.08
C ARG A 48 -31.93 6.56 -4.74
N ASP A 49 -31.51 5.40 -5.24
CA ASP A 49 -32.20 4.12 -5.00
C ASP A 49 -31.90 3.55 -3.61
N TYR A 50 -30.85 4.04 -2.94
CA TYR A 50 -30.35 3.53 -1.67
C TYR A 50 -30.37 4.61 -0.56
N GLY A 51 -31.32 5.55 -0.60
CA GLY A 51 -31.49 6.55 0.46
C GLY A 51 -30.38 7.61 0.51
N MET A 52 -29.87 8.01 -0.66
CA MET A 52 -28.80 9.00 -0.84
C MET A 52 -27.45 8.58 -0.23
N ILE A 53 -27.20 7.27 -0.13
CA ILE A 53 -25.92 6.74 0.34
C ILE A 53 -24.88 6.86 -0.76
N ASN A 54 -23.93 7.79 -0.59
CA ASN A 54 -22.83 8.00 -1.52
C ASN A 54 -21.61 7.14 -1.21
N SER A 55 -21.42 6.80 0.08
CA SER A 55 -20.32 5.98 0.52
C SER A 55 -20.75 5.01 1.61
N THR A 56 -20.07 3.87 1.65
CA THR A 56 -20.31 2.81 2.62
C THR A 56 -19.01 2.11 2.98
N ILE A 57 -19.03 1.34 4.05
CA ILE A 57 -17.88 0.60 4.58
C ILE A 57 -18.20 -0.88 4.46
N ILE A 58 -17.39 -1.61 3.70
CA ILE A 58 -17.60 -3.04 3.44
C ILE A 58 -16.40 -3.82 3.99
N PRO A 59 -16.61 -4.93 4.73
CA PRO A 59 -15.53 -5.80 5.16
C PRO A 59 -14.72 -6.33 3.97
N PHE A 60 -13.39 -6.35 4.12
CA PHE A 60 -12.45 -6.67 3.05
C PHE A 60 -12.74 -8.02 2.35
N LYS A 61 -13.27 -8.99 3.08
CA LYS A 61 -13.61 -10.35 2.62
C LYS A 61 -14.66 -10.43 1.51
N TYR A 62 -15.46 -9.38 1.30
CA TYR A 62 -16.51 -9.35 0.28
C TYR A 62 -16.09 -8.63 -1.00
N LEU A 63 -14.89 -8.04 -1.00
CA LEU A 63 -14.38 -7.24 -2.10
C LEU A 63 -13.14 -7.88 -2.68
N TRP A 64 -12.91 -7.65 -3.96
CA TRP A 64 -11.65 -7.99 -4.58
C TRP A 64 -10.56 -7.02 -4.11
N ILE A 65 -9.38 -7.54 -3.80
CA ILE A 65 -8.22 -6.78 -3.34
C ILE A 65 -7.02 -7.27 -4.16
N PRO A 66 -6.17 -6.37 -4.66
CA PRO A 66 -4.95 -6.78 -5.35
C PRO A 66 -4.04 -7.61 -4.44
N ASP A 67 -3.26 -8.48 -5.04
CA ASP A 67 -2.21 -9.27 -4.40
C ASP A 67 -0.89 -8.48 -4.28
N THR A 68 -1.00 -7.22 -3.84
CA THR A 68 0.15 -6.34 -3.58
C THR A 68 1.00 -6.93 -2.46
N TYR A 69 2.29 -7.08 -2.71
CA TYR A 69 3.21 -7.74 -1.81
C TYR A 69 4.57 -7.02 -1.72
N LEU A 70 5.20 -7.11 -0.54
CA LEU A 70 6.55 -6.58 -0.28
C LEU A 70 7.61 -7.66 -0.47
N TYR A 71 8.30 -7.63 -1.62
CA TYR A 71 9.20 -8.69 -2.07
C TYR A 71 10.42 -8.91 -1.17
N ASN A 72 10.97 -7.86 -0.59
CA ASN A 72 12.13 -7.94 0.30
C ASN A 72 11.77 -8.03 1.78
N SER A 73 10.54 -8.49 2.08
CA SER A 73 10.12 -8.82 3.45
C SER A 73 10.75 -10.13 3.90
N VAL A 74 11.27 -10.14 5.14
CA VAL A 74 11.75 -11.33 5.85
C VAL A 74 10.59 -12.25 6.24
N LYS A 75 9.44 -11.64 6.54
CA LYS A 75 8.21 -12.36 6.91
C LYS A 75 7.27 -12.41 5.72
N MET A 76 6.95 -13.62 5.26
CA MET A 76 6.07 -13.80 4.11
C MET A 76 4.58 -13.97 4.47
N SER A 77 4.28 -14.29 5.73
CA SER A 77 2.90 -14.43 6.18
C SER A 77 2.22 -13.08 6.31
N ARG A 78 1.23 -12.83 5.45
CA ARG A 78 0.42 -11.61 5.49
C ARG A 78 -0.37 -11.45 6.79
N ASP A 79 -0.84 -12.55 7.39
CA ASP A 79 -1.59 -12.52 8.65
C ASP A 79 -0.75 -12.04 9.84
N GLU A 80 0.58 -12.16 9.74
CA GLU A 80 1.52 -11.66 10.74
C GLU A 80 1.90 -10.20 10.52
N THR A 81 1.96 -9.75 9.26
CA THR A 81 2.48 -8.43 8.91
C THR A 81 1.38 -7.39 8.72
N GLU A 82 0.18 -7.78 8.28
CA GLU A 82 -0.86 -6.84 7.83
C GLU A 82 -2.20 -7.09 8.56
N ARG A 83 -2.94 -6.01 8.86
CA ARG A 83 -4.25 -6.10 9.52
C ARG A 83 -5.36 -5.53 8.66
N TYR A 84 -6.04 -6.41 7.94
CA TYR A 84 -7.10 -6.04 7.01
C TYR A 84 -8.42 -5.93 7.76
N MET A 85 -9.12 -4.81 7.57
CA MET A 85 -10.39 -4.51 8.25
C MET A 85 -11.49 -4.22 7.24
N ASN A 86 -11.78 -2.95 7.01
CA ASN A 86 -12.85 -2.55 6.13
C ASN A 86 -12.29 -1.67 5.01
N ILE A 87 -13.00 -1.68 3.88
CA ILE A 87 -12.71 -0.85 2.73
C ILE A 87 -13.83 0.17 2.63
N GLN A 88 -13.45 1.44 2.48
CA GLN A 88 -14.39 2.50 2.17
C GLN A 88 -14.68 2.44 0.67
N VAL A 89 -15.96 2.42 0.33
CA VAL A 89 -16.44 2.40 -1.06
C VAL A 89 -17.25 3.67 -1.30
N GLU A 90 -16.91 4.42 -2.34
CA GLU A 90 -17.59 5.65 -2.73
C GLU A 90 -18.10 5.55 -4.17
N SER A 91 -19.42 5.67 -4.34
CA SER A 91 -20.05 5.68 -5.67
C SER A 91 -19.61 6.90 -6.46
N GLN A 92 -19.22 6.68 -7.71
CA GLN A 92 -18.86 7.76 -8.62
C GLN A 92 -20.06 8.29 -9.44
N HIS A 93 -21.29 7.88 -9.09
CA HIS A 93 -22.51 8.27 -9.81
C HIS A 93 -22.65 9.78 -10.01
N TRP A 94 -22.40 10.58 -8.97
CA TRP A 94 -22.50 12.04 -9.03
C TRP A 94 -21.43 12.70 -9.91
N LYS A 95 -20.33 12.00 -10.18
CA LYS A 95 -19.30 12.42 -11.15
C LYS A 95 -19.65 12.01 -12.58
N GLY A 96 -20.78 11.32 -12.79
CA GLY A 96 -21.17 10.78 -14.10
C GLY A 96 -20.32 9.60 -14.55
N GLU A 97 -19.58 8.97 -13.63
CA GLU A 97 -18.73 7.82 -13.94
C GLU A 97 -19.36 6.51 -13.44
N ASN A 98 -19.13 5.43 -14.19
CA ASN A 98 -19.51 4.10 -13.75
C ASN A 98 -18.53 3.56 -12.71
N GLY A 99 -19.06 2.80 -11.76
CA GLY A 99 -18.29 2.12 -10.73
C GLY A 99 -18.13 2.93 -9.44
N SER A 100 -17.26 2.43 -8.57
CA SER A 100 -16.97 3.02 -7.29
C SER A 100 -15.48 3.14 -7.05
N GLN A 101 -15.10 4.19 -6.33
CA GLN A 101 -13.76 4.35 -5.82
C GLN A 101 -13.64 3.59 -4.50
N LEU A 102 -12.70 2.66 -4.43
CA LEU A 102 -12.35 1.94 -3.22
C LEU A 102 -11.13 2.61 -2.60
N SER A 103 -11.19 2.81 -1.27
CA SER A 103 -10.09 3.30 -0.46
C SER A 103 -9.85 2.32 0.68
N PHE A 104 -8.69 1.69 0.65
CA PHE A 104 -8.29 0.66 1.58
C PHE A 104 -7.07 1.12 2.38
N LEU A 105 -7.29 1.41 3.66
CA LEU A 105 -6.26 1.77 4.62
C LEU A 105 -6.03 0.60 5.57
N TYR A 106 -4.81 0.14 5.70
CA TYR A 106 -4.45 -0.88 6.68
C TYR A 106 -3.10 -0.61 7.34
N PRO A 107 -2.95 -0.88 8.65
CA PRO A 107 -1.65 -0.87 9.30
C PRO A 107 -0.91 -2.17 8.96
N ALA A 108 0.40 -2.02 8.75
CA ALA A 108 1.31 -3.12 8.50
C ALA A 108 2.63 -2.94 9.27
N ILE A 109 3.18 -4.05 9.75
CA ILE A 109 4.53 -4.11 10.32
C ILE A 109 5.39 -4.95 9.38
N TYR A 110 6.20 -4.27 8.57
CA TYR A 110 7.10 -4.91 7.63
C TYR A 110 8.48 -5.06 8.25
N THR A 111 9.04 -6.26 8.16
CA THR A 111 10.45 -6.51 8.49
C THR A 111 11.18 -6.76 7.19
N ILE A 112 12.05 -5.85 6.77
CA ILE A 112 12.77 -5.96 5.51
C ILE A 112 14.24 -6.28 5.72
N THR A 113 14.81 -7.01 4.77
CA THR A 113 16.26 -7.16 4.70
C THR A 113 16.86 -5.92 4.04
N CYS A 114 17.76 -5.26 4.74
CA CYS A 114 18.55 -4.15 4.21
C CYS A 114 20.03 -4.39 4.48
N ARG A 115 20.85 -4.31 3.43
CA ARG A 115 22.29 -4.51 3.58
C ARG A 115 22.93 -3.25 4.16
N LEU A 116 23.23 -3.29 5.45
CA LEU A 116 23.86 -2.18 6.15
C LEU A 116 25.34 -2.05 5.79
N ASN A 117 25.79 -0.82 5.53
CA ASN A 117 27.20 -0.49 5.31
C ASN A 117 27.77 0.21 6.55
N ILE A 118 28.52 -0.53 7.37
CA ILE A 118 29.07 -0.07 8.65
C ILE A 118 30.47 0.58 8.52
N ARG A 119 30.90 0.96 7.31
CA ARG A 119 32.26 1.51 7.09
C ARG A 119 32.55 2.77 7.91
N PHE A 120 31.52 3.56 8.22
CA PHE A 120 31.65 4.86 8.89
C PHE A 120 30.92 4.91 10.24
N PHE A 121 30.70 3.76 10.87
CA PHE A 121 30.07 3.70 12.19
C PHE A 121 30.78 4.62 13.20
N PRO A 122 30.07 5.41 14.03
CA PRO A 122 28.61 5.48 14.21
C PRO A 122 27.89 6.53 13.33
N TYR A 123 28.56 7.12 12.34
CA TYR A 123 28.03 8.18 11.46
C TYR A 123 27.67 7.68 10.06
N ASP A 124 27.38 6.40 9.94
CA ASP A 124 27.02 5.75 8.70
C ASP A 124 25.65 6.21 8.17
N ARG A 125 25.45 6.04 6.86
CA ARG A 125 24.19 6.32 6.18
C ARG A 125 23.72 5.06 5.49
N GLN A 126 22.46 4.72 5.72
CA GLN A 126 21.86 3.50 5.21
C GLN A 126 20.83 3.82 4.14
N ASN A 127 20.95 3.13 3.01
CA ASN A 127 20.04 3.24 1.87
C ASN A 127 19.27 1.93 1.75
N CYS A 128 18.04 1.93 2.26
CA CYS A 128 17.18 0.75 2.24
C CYS A 128 16.05 0.95 1.24
N THR A 129 15.84 -0.06 0.40
CA THR A 129 14.82 -0.04 -0.64
C THR A 129 13.67 -0.94 -0.24
N LEU A 130 12.44 -0.48 -0.45
CA LEU A 130 11.23 -1.29 -0.33
C LEU A 130 10.77 -1.66 -1.74
N THR A 131 10.59 -2.94 -2.01
CA THR A 131 10.14 -3.42 -3.33
C THR A 131 8.71 -3.93 -3.22
N ILE A 132 7.76 -3.12 -3.67
CA ILE A 132 6.34 -3.45 -3.68
C ILE A 132 5.92 -3.76 -5.12
N SER A 133 5.26 -4.89 -5.32
CA SER A 133 4.67 -5.26 -6.61
C SER A 133 3.58 -6.33 -6.39
N SER A 134 2.83 -6.64 -7.43
CA SER A 134 1.92 -7.77 -7.43
C SER A 134 2.71 -9.08 -7.47
N TRP A 135 2.17 -10.12 -6.83
CA TRP A 135 2.76 -11.46 -6.84
C TRP A 135 2.43 -12.26 -8.11
N THR A 136 1.21 -12.12 -8.63
CA THR A 136 0.67 -12.93 -9.73
C THR A 136 0.30 -12.12 -10.97
N ASN A 137 -0.04 -10.84 -10.81
CA ASN A 137 -0.51 -10.01 -11.92
C ASN A 137 0.64 -9.30 -12.61
N SER A 138 0.59 -9.28 -13.95
CA SER A 138 1.46 -8.48 -14.78
C SER A 138 0.93 -7.05 -14.92
N LYS A 139 1.77 -6.15 -15.47
CA LYS A 139 1.42 -4.73 -15.74
C LYS A 139 0.11 -4.57 -16.53
N SER A 140 -0.20 -5.49 -17.44
CA SER A 140 -1.42 -5.41 -18.27
C SER A 140 -2.71 -5.61 -17.47
N ALA A 141 -2.62 -6.29 -16.33
CA ALA A 141 -3.78 -6.53 -15.46
C ALA A 141 -3.83 -5.52 -14.30
N LEU A 142 -2.66 -5.10 -13.81
CA LEU A 142 -2.55 -4.26 -12.64
C LEU A 142 -1.43 -3.24 -12.83
N ASP A 143 -1.76 -1.95 -12.73
CA ASP A 143 -0.77 -0.87 -12.87
C ASP A 143 -0.64 0.01 -11.62
N TYR A 144 0.58 0.08 -11.09
CA TYR A 144 0.88 0.81 -9.86
C TYR A 144 1.34 2.24 -10.14
N TYR A 145 0.78 3.17 -9.39
CA TYR A 145 1.17 4.57 -9.33
C TYR A 145 1.42 4.96 -7.88
N ALA A 146 2.52 5.64 -7.62
CA ALA A 146 2.81 6.16 -6.29
C ALA A 146 2.38 7.61 -6.22
N ASP A 147 1.84 8.04 -5.07
CA ASP A 147 1.89 9.45 -4.76
C ASP A 147 3.37 9.84 -4.54
N PRO A 148 3.90 10.86 -5.23
CA PRO A 148 5.30 11.25 -5.06
C PRO A 148 5.63 11.71 -3.64
N GLU A 149 4.65 12.12 -2.84
CA GLU A 149 4.86 12.60 -1.48
C GLU A 149 4.62 11.51 -0.43
N VAL A 150 5.70 11.05 0.20
CA VAL A 150 5.60 10.21 1.40
C VAL A 150 5.24 11.10 2.58
N ASN A 151 4.07 10.85 3.16
CA ASN A 151 3.62 11.63 4.30
C ASN A 151 4.32 11.17 5.59
N LEU A 152 5.25 12.01 6.07
CA LEU A 152 6.01 11.82 7.31
C LEU A 152 5.42 12.57 8.50
N ALA A 153 4.24 13.17 8.38
CA ALA A 153 3.65 13.98 9.46
C ALA A 153 3.40 13.16 10.74
N SER A 154 3.22 11.84 10.61
CA SER A 154 3.04 10.91 11.73
C SER A 154 4.30 10.07 12.04
N PHE A 155 5.45 10.45 11.50
CA PHE A 155 6.71 9.77 11.79
C PHE A 155 7.16 10.07 13.21
N ILE A 156 7.35 9.00 14.00
CA ILE A 156 7.93 9.11 15.33
C ILE A 156 9.43 8.88 15.18
N PRO A 157 10.26 9.92 15.43
CA PRO A 157 11.71 9.78 15.32
C PRO A 157 12.22 8.73 16.31
N ASN A 158 13.25 8.00 15.89
CA ASN A 158 13.98 7.09 16.75
C ASN A 158 15.20 7.84 17.33
N GLU A 159 15.68 7.42 18.51
CA GLU A 159 16.88 8.02 19.14
C GLU A 159 18.17 7.65 18.39
N GLU A 160 18.15 6.53 17.66
CA GLU A 160 19.32 5.98 16.98
C GLU A 160 19.39 6.35 15.49
N TRP A 161 18.24 6.52 14.83
CA TRP A 161 18.16 6.70 13.38
C TRP A 161 17.28 7.89 13.01
N ASP A 162 17.82 8.76 12.16
CA ASP A 162 17.09 9.88 11.57
C ASP A 162 16.84 9.64 10.08
N VAL A 163 15.59 9.82 9.66
CA VAL A 163 15.19 9.68 8.27
C VAL A 163 15.53 10.97 7.53
N LYS A 164 16.49 10.90 6.60
CA LYS A 164 16.89 12.06 5.79
C LYS A 164 15.99 12.31 4.58
N SER A 165 15.56 11.27 3.89
CA SER A 165 14.72 11.40 2.69
C SER A 165 14.06 10.07 2.33
N PHE A 166 12.83 10.15 1.81
CA PHE A 166 12.23 9.06 1.04
C PHE A 166 12.16 9.44 -0.43
N LYS A 167 12.44 8.47 -1.28
CA LYS A 167 12.32 8.60 -2.74
C LYS A 167 11.57 7.39 -3.25
N ILE A 168 10.60 7.63 -4.12
CA ILE A 168 9.85 6.56 -4.78
C ILE A 168 10.27 6.51 -6.23
N PHE A 169 10.55 5.31 -6.71
CA PHE A 169 10.89 5.06 -8.10
C PHE A 169 9.98 3.96 -8.64
N ARG A 170 9.35 4.21 -9.78
CA ARG A 170 8.63 3.18 -10.53
C ARG A 170 9.63 2.49 -11.47
N HIS A 171 9.74 1.17 -11.34
CA HIS A 171 10.55 0.36 -12.25
C HIS A 171 9.61 -0.54 -13.06
N GLU A 172 9.69 -0.43 -14.38
CA GLU A 172 8.89 -1.26 -15.28
C GLU A 172 9.73 -2.43 -15.78
N VAL A 173 9.24 -3.64 -15.53
CA VAL A 173 9.84 -4.88 -16.04
C VAL A 173 8.94 -5.36 -17.18
N PHE A 174 9.50 -5.48 -18.39
CA PHE A 174 8.79 -5.91 -19.60
C PHE A 174 8.66 -7.42 -19.68
#